data_AF-A0A5S3WJI5-F1
#
_entry.id   AF-A0A5S3WJI5-F1
#
_cell.length_a   1.000
_cell.length_b   1.000
_cell.length_c   1.000
_cell.angle_alpha   90.00
_cell.angle_beta   90.00
_cell.angle_gamma   90.00
#
_symmetry.space_group_name_H-M   'P 1'
#
loop_
_entity.id
_entity.type
_entity.pdbx_description
1 polymer ?
#
loop_
_entity_poly.entity_id
_entity_poly.type
_entity_poly.pdbx_seq_one_letter_code
_entity_poly.pdbx_strand_id
1 'polypeptide(L)' 'FAKPGATEYQLEAELHHHYAMNGARHPAYGTIVGSGDNATILHYTENESTLKDGDLILIDSGCELDGYAAD' A
#
# COMPACT_ATOMS: atom_id res chain seq x y z
N PHE A 1 -5.40 -3.56 10.47
CA PHE A 1 -5.24 -4.13 9.12
C PHE A 1 -3.87 -4.75 8.95
N ALA A 2 -2.78 -4.05 9.28
CA ALA A 2 -1.47 -4.64 9.45
C ALA A 2 -1.43 -5.59 10.66
N LYS A 3 -1.50 -6.90 10.41
CA LYS A 3 -1.34 -7.97 11.41
C LYS A 3 -0.86 -9.25 10.70
N PRO A 4 -0.18 -10.17 11.42
CA PRO A 4 0.17 -11.46 10.85
C PRO A 4 -1.06 -12.19 10.29
N GLY A 5 -0.91 -12.79 9.10
CA GLY A 5 -1.97 -13.51 8.39
C GLY A 5 -2.89 -12.64 7.53
N ALA A 6 -2.77 -11.31 7.55
CA ALA A 6 -3.36 -10.45 6.52
C ALA A 6 -2.51 -10.49 5.24
N THR A 7 -3.04 -10.01 4.12
CA THR A 7 -2.28 -9.88 2.86
C THR A 7 -1.89 -8.44 2.61
N GLU A 8 -0.82 -8.22 1.85
CA GLU A 8 -0.34 -6.90 1.46
C GLU A 8 -1.43 -6.06 0.76
N TYR A 9 -2.15 -6.64 -0.21
CA TYR A 9 -3.26 -5.94 -0.91
C TYR A 9 -4.42 -5.54 0.01
N GLN A 10 -4.60 -6.19 1.17
CA GLN A 10 -5.62 -5.75 2.14
C GLN A 10 -5.24 -4.40 2.73
N LEU A 11 -3.95 -4.12 2.92
CA LEU A 11 -3.49 -2.81 3.39
C LEU A 11 -3.59 -1.78 2.26
N GLU A 12 -3.26 -2.14 1.03
CA GLU A 12 -3.49 -1.30 -0.16
C GLU A 12 -4.96 -0.86 -0.26
N ALA A 13 -5.89 -1.81 -0.13
CA ALA A 13 -7.33 -1.53 -0.20
C ALA A 13 -7.79 -0.54 0.89
N GLU A 14 -7.23 -0.64 2.09
CA GLU A 14 -7.55 0.28 3.19
C GLU A 14 -7.02 1.71 2.92
N LEU A 15 -5.82 1.83 2.34
CA LEU A 15 -5.26 3.11 1.93
C LEU A 15 -6.14 3.77 0.86
N HIS A 16 -6.47 3.03 -0.20
CA HIS A 16 -7.30 3.54 -1.29
C HIS A 16 -8.72 3.86 -0.82
N HIS A 17 -9.29 3.05 0.07
CA HIS A 17 -10.55 3.35 0.72
C HIS A 17 -10.46 4.69 1.46
N HIS A 18 -9.41 4.90 2.25
CA HIS A 18 -9.23 6.14 3.00
C HIS A 18 -9.05 7.35 2.07
N TYR A 19 -8.30 7.22 0.98
CA TYR A 19 -8.15 8.28 -0.03
C TYR A 19 -9.52 8.66 -0.60
N ALA A 20 -10.28 7.67 -1.08
CA ALA A 20 -11.56 7.89 -1.71
C ALA A 20 -12.58 8.52 -0.75
N MET A 21 -12.60 8.10 0.51
CA MET A 21 -13.47 8.66 1.54
C MET A 21 -13.13 10.11 1.92
N ASN A 22 -11.93 10.59 1.58
CA ASN A 22 -11.48 11.97 1.79
C ASN A 22 -11.40 12.80 0.49
N GLY A 23 -11.99 12.31 -0.61
CA GLY A 23 -12.11 13.06 -1.87
C GLY A 23 -11.02 12.78 -2.90
N ALA A 24 -9.93 12.11 -2.52
CA ALA A 24 -8.88 11.67 -3.43
C ALA A 24 -9.21 10.27 -3.99
N ARG A 25 -9.99 10.22 -5.08
CA ARG A 25 -10.60 8.96 -5.57
C ARG A 25 -9.61 7.95 -6.15
N HIS A 26 -8.39 8.37 -6.46
CA HIS A 26 -7.39 7.56 -7.15
C HIS A 26 -6.03 7.69 -6.45
N PRO A 27 -5.23 6.62 -6.41
CA PRO A 27 -3.82 6.74 -6.05
C PRO A 27 -3.06 7.48 -7.16
N ALA A 28 -1.99 8.17 -6.80
CA ALA A 28 -1.13 8.87 -7.76
C ALA A 28 -0.24 7.90 -8.57
N TYR A 29 0.10 6.75 -8.00
CA TYR A 29 0.92 5.70 -8.60
C TYR A 29 0.54 4.33 -8.03
N GLY A 30 1.12 3.26 -8.59
CA GLY A 30 0.92 1.89 -8.09
C GLY A 30 1.38 1.79 -6.64
N THR A 31 0.45 1.59 -5.71
CA THR A 31 0.77 1.49 -4.29
C THR A 31 1.66 0.29 -4.03
N ILE A 32 2.70 0.50 -3.23
CA ILE A 32 3.66 -0.51 -2.83
C ILE A 32 3.35 -0.89 -1.39
N VAL A 33 3.05 -2.16 -1.16
CA VAL A 33 3.00 -2.75 0.18
C VAL A 33 3.92 -3.96 0.18
N GLY A 34 5.21 -3.72 0.46
CA GLY A 34 6.23 -4.76 0.49
C GLY A 34 6.53 -5.22 1.91
N SER A 35 6.20 -6.46 2.25
CA SER A 35 6.56 -7.08 3.53
C SER A 35 7.83 -7.94 3.42
N GLY A 36 8.64 -7.95 4.48
CA GLY A 36 9.87 -8.75 4.54
C GLY A 36 10.80 -8.45 3.37
N ASP A 37 11.23 -9.49 2.64
CA ASP A 37 12.12 -9.35 1.49
C ASP A 37 11.51 -8.52 0.34
N ASN A 38 10.18 -8.48 0.21
CA ASN A 38 9.51 -7.69 -0.84
C ASN A 38 9.78 -6.19 -0.69
N ALA A 39 10.04 -5.71 0.53
CA ALA A 39 10.44 -4.33 0.79
C ALA A 39 11.78 -3.93 0.12
N THR A 40 12.55 -4.92 -0.35
CA THR A 40 13.83 -4.70 -1.05
C THR A 40 13.68 -4.58 -2.56
N ILE A 41 12.48 -4.80 -3.10
CA ILE A 41 12.14 -4.60 -4.51
C ILE A 41 11.54 -3.19 -4.64
N LEU A 42 12.27 -2.30 -5.33
CA LEU A 42 11.98 -0.86 -5.33
C LEU A 42 10.57 -0.48 -5.80
N HIS A 43 10.05 -1.15 -6.84
CA HIS A 43 8.71 -0.90 -7.38
C HIS A 43 7.86 -2.17 -7.28
N TYR A 44 7.79 -2.77 -6.09
CA TYR A 44 6.96 -3.93 -5.80
C TYR A 44 5.48 -3.55 -5.77
N THR A 45 4.70 -3.96 -6.76
CA THR A 45 3.26 -3.64 -6.84
C THR A 45 2.38 -4.88 -6.89
N GLU A 46 2.98 -6.07 -6.77
CA GLU A 46 2.25 -7.34 -6.76
C GLU A 46 1.37 -7.46 -5.52
N ASN A 47 1.83 -6.94 -4.37
CA ASN A 47 1.08 -6.85 -3.11
C ASN A 47 0.32 -8.13 -2.73
N GLU A 48 0.86 -9.30 -3.06
CA GLU A 48 0.14 -10.58 -2.96
C GLU A 48 0.58 -11.43 -1.77
N SER A 49 1.65 -11.04 -1.07
CA SER A 49 2.21 -11.86 0.00
C SER A 49 1.39 -11.73 1.29
N THR A 50 1.43 -12.80 2.08
CA THR A 50 0.85 -12.80 3.43
C THR A 50 1.85 -12.19 4.41
N LEU A 51 1.39 -11.25 5.22
CA LEU A 51 2.16 -10.63 6.30
C LEU A 51 2.53 -11.67 7.35
N LYS A 52 3.82 -11.77 7.67
CA LYS A 52 4.34 -12.68 8.70
C LYS A 52 4.62 -11.92 9.98
N ASP A 53 4.57 -12.63 11.10
CA ASP A 53 4.96 -12.08 12.38
C ASP A 53 6.48 -11.79 12.40
N GLY A 54 6.85 -10.61 12.88
CA GLY A 54 8.23 -10.14 12.92
C GLY A 54 8.75 -9.47 11.65
N ASP A 55 8.05 -9.57 10.52
CA ASP A 55 8.45 -8.88 9.30
C ASP A 55 8.15 -7.38 9.40
N LEU A 56 9.04 -6.56 8.84
CA LEU A 56 8.75 -5.16 8.55
C LEU A 56 7.88 -5.06 7.30
N ILE A 57 7.14 -3.95 7.21
CA ILE A 57 6.30 -3.61 6.06
C ILE A 57 6.73 -2.22 5.60
N LEU A 58 7.15 -2.11 4.33
CA LEU A 58 7.35 -0.85 3.64
C LEU A 58 6.05 -0.52 2.90
N ILE A 59 5.55 0.70 3.13
CA ILE A 59 4.41 1.26 2.40
C ILE A 59 4.89 2.52 1.71
N ASP A 60 4.78 2.52 0.39
CA ASP A 60 4.96 3.70 -0.45
C ASP A 60 3.65 3.90 -1.22
N SER A 61 2.94 4.98 -0.86
CA SER A 61 1.57 5.20 -1.29
C SER A 61 1.19 6.66 -1.14
N GLY A 62 0.75 7.25 -2.25
CA GLY A 62 0.26 8.61 -2.34
C GLY A 62 -1.03 8.69 -3.13
N CYS A 63 -1.90 9.61 -2.74
CA CYS A 63 -3.17 9.87 -3.42
C CYS A 63 -3.04 11.00 -4.46
N GLU A 64 -3.90 10.98 -5.46
CA GLU A 64 -4.09 12.11 -6.38
C GLU A 64 -5.33 12.92 -5.97
N LEU A 65 -5.16 14.22 -5.80
CA LEU A 65 -6.25 15.16 -5.56
C LEU A 65 -6.22 16.30 -6.58
N ASP A 66 -7.27 16.44 -7.38
CA ASP A 66 -7.41 17.46 -8.42
C ASP A 66 -6.19 17.57 -9.37
N GLY A 67 -5.57 16.43 -9.67
CA GLY A 67 -4.38 16.32 -10.54
C GLY A 67 -3.04 16.57 -9.84
N TYR A 68 -3.02 16.80 -8.52
CA TYR A 68 -1.79 16.91 -7.72
C TYR A 68 -1.50 15.56 -7.04
N ALA A 69 -0.27 15.08 -7.20
CA ALA A 69 0.21 13.85 -6.58
C ALA A 69 0.81 14.13 -5.19
N ALA A 70 0.35 13.39 -4.19
CA ALA A 70 1.12 13.14 -2.97
C ALA A 70 2.02 11.92 -3.16
N ASP A 71 3.09 11.85 -2.36
CA ASP A 71 4.11 10.79 -2.32
C ASP A 71 4.67 10.72 -0.88
#